data_AF-A0A1E5UV91-F1
#
_entry.id   AF-A0A1E5UV91-F1
#
_cell.length_a   1.000
_cell.length_b   1.000
_cell.length_c   1.000
_cell.angle_alpha   90.00
_cell.angle_beta   90.00
_cell.angle_gamma   90.00
#
_symmetry.space_group_name_H-M   'P 1'
#
loop_
_entity.id
_entity.type
_entity.pdbx_description
1 polymer ?
#
loop_
_entity_poly.entity_id
_entity_poly.type
_entity_poly.pdbx_seq_one_letter_code
_entity_poly.pdbx_strand_id
1 'polypeptide(L)'
;MLQKVVVAFLACAAIYLSFSAYSRRQSIAEVQLPAVTHRVYLDVEIDGQHIGRIVIGLYGEVVPKTAENFRALCTGEKGVGSNGKPLHYKGTPFHRIIPGFMIQGGDIVRGDGKGSESIYGGIFPDENFTVKHTHPGVVAMVNSGLDSNGSQFYITTIKTSWVIQGMDAVYAIEGGAGTYNGKPRKKAVITDSGEIPKEKWGDQEA
;
A
#
# COMPACT_ATOMS: atom_id res chain seq x y z
N MET A 1 -38.08 -45.42 -15.56
CA MET A 1 -36.64 -45.10 -15.49
C MET A 1 -36.35 -43.67 -15.95
N LEU A 2 -36.86 -43.26 -17.12
CA LEU A 2 -36.70 -41.91 -17.68
C LEU A 2 -37.18 -40.77 -16.76
N GLN A 3 -38.34 -40.89 -16.12
CA GLN A 3 -38.90 -39.84 -15.25
C GLN A 3 -38.05 -39.55 -14.00
N LYS A 4 -37.40 -40.57 -13.42
CA LYS A 4 -36.50 -40.40 -12.27
C LYS A 4 -35.19 -39.71 -12.65
N VAL A 5 -34.68 -39.98 -13.86
CA VAL A 5 -33.47 -39.34 -14.40
C VAL A 5 -33.73 -37.86 -14.70
N VAL A 6 -34.89 -37.53 -15.28
CA VAL A 6 -35.29 -36.14 -15.56
C VAL A 6 -35.43 -35.33 -14.27
N VAL A 7 -36.07 -35.89 -13.24
CA VAL A 7 -36.21 -35.22 -11.93
C VAL A 7 -34.85 -35.01 -11.25
N ALA A 8 -33.95 -35.99 -11.30
CA ALA A 8 -32.60 -35.86 -10.75
C ALA A 8 -31.79 -34.78 -11.49
N PHE A 9 -31.89 -34.72 -12.82
CA PHE A 9 -31.19 -33.73 -13.64
C PHE A 9 -31.68 -32.30 -13.37
N LEU A 10 -33.00 -32.11 -13.25
CA LEU A 10 -33.59 -30.81 -12.90
C LEU A 10 -33.19 -30.36 -11.48
N ALA A 11 -33.11 -31.28 -10.51
CA ALA A 11 -32.64 -30.99 -9.16
C ALA A 11 -31.16 -30.56 -9.14
N CYS A 12 -30.28 -31.27 -9.87
CA CYS A 12 -28.87 -30.90 -9.99
C CYS A 12 -28.68 -29.54 -10.70
N ALA A 13 -29.46 -29.27 -11.75
CA ALA A 13 -29.43 -27.98 -12.42
C ALA A 13 -29.89 -26.83 -11.50
N ALA A 14 -30.93 -27.04 -10.70
CA ALA A 14 -31.39 -26.05 -9.72
C ALA A 14 -30.35 -25.79 -8.61
N ILE A 15 -29.67 -26.83 -8.13
CA ILE A 15 -28.57 -26.70 -7.15
C ILE A 15 -27.38 -25.96 -7.77
N TYR A 16 -27.00 -26.29 -9.00
CA TYR A 16 -25.91 -25.61 -9.71
C TYR A 16 -26.25 -24.14 -9.99
N LEU A 17 -27.48 -23.83 -10.41
CA LEU A 17 -27.94 -22.46 -10.61
C LEU A 17 -27.98 -21.69 -9.28
N SER A 18 -28.46 -22.31 -8.21
CA SER A 18 -28.48 -21.69 -6.87
C SER A 18 -27.07 -21.47 -6.33
N PHE A 19 -26.16 -22.43 -6.52
CA PHE A 19 -24.76 -22.31 -6.14
C PHE A 19 -24.05 -21.24 -6.98
N SER A 20 -24.22 -21.22 -8.30
CA SER A 20 -23.64 -20.21 -9.18
C SER A 20 -24.17 -18.80 -8.88
N ALA A 21 -25.47 -18.66 -8.58
CA ALA A 21 -26.06 -17.39 -8.17
C ALA A 21 -25.56 -16.95 -6.79
N TYR A 22 -25.41 -17.89 -5.84
CA TYR A 22 -24.83 -17.64 -4.52
C TYR A 22 -23.36 -17.20 -4.61
N SER A 23 -22.54 -17.92 -5.39
CA SER A 23 -21.15 -17.56 -5.68
C SER A 23 -21.02 -16.21 -6.39
N ARG A 24 -21.93 -15.92 -7.34
CA ARG A 24 -21.98 -14.61 -8.02
C ARG A 24 -22.38 -13.48 -7.06
N ARG A 25 -23.29 -13.74 -6.11
CA ARG A 25 -23.69 -12.78 -5.07
C ARG A 25 -22.59 -12.52 -4.03
N GLN A 26 -21.76 -13.52 -3.74
CA GLN A 26 -20.57 -13.35 -2.88
C GLN A 26 -19.47 -12.53 -3.56
N SER A 27 -19.45 -12.45 -4.89
CA SER A 27 -18.36 -11.79 -5.64
C SER A 27 -18.45 -10.27 -5.76
N ILE A 28 -19.49 -9.61 -5.25
CA ILE A 28 -19.63 -8.13 -5.31
C ILE A 28 -20.26 -7.58 -4.02
N ALA A 29 -19.56 -7.73 -2.89
CA ALA A 29 -19.66 -6.68 -1.88
C ALA A 29 -18.63 -5.63 -2.28
N GLU A 30 -19.08 -4.58 -2.95
CA GLU A 30 -18.23 -3.44 -3.29
C GLU A 30 -17.70 -2.87 -1.97
N VAL A 31 -16.41 -3.08 -1.68
CA VAL A 31 -15.80 -2.52 -0.47
C VAL A 31 -15.77 -1.02 -0.67
N GLN A 32 -16.71 -0.34 -0.03
CA GLN A 32 -16.76 1.11 -0.02
C GLN A 32 -15.55 1.62 0.76
N LEU A 33 -14.52 2.04 0.02
CA LEU A 33 -13.32 2.62 0.59
C LEU A 33 -13.66 4.02 1.13
N PRO A 34 -13.08 4.41 2.28
CA PRO A 34 -13.18 5.78 2.75
C PRO A 34 -12.68 6.81 1.73
N ALA A 35 -13.11 8.06 1.89
CA ALA A 35 -12.72 9.14 1.00
C ALA A 35 -11.21 9.44 1.09
N VAL A 36 -10.60 9.65 -0.07
CA VAL A 36 -9.23 10.17 -0.18
C VAL A 36 -9.22 11.65 0.19
N THR A 37 -8.49 12.02 1.24
CA THR A 37 -8.39 13.41 1.70
C THR A 37 -7.11 14.10 1.23
N HIS A 38 -6.05 13.32 0.99
CA HIS A 38 -4.76 13.79 0.48
C HIS A 38 -4.24 12.82 -0.60
N ARG A 39 -3.49 13.33 -1.58
CA ARG A 39 -2.73 12.52 -2.54
C ARG A 39 -1.25 12.83 -2.40
N VAL A 40 -0.44 11.79 -2.29
CA VAL A 40 1.03 11.91 -2.22
C VAL A 40 1.67 11.08 -3.30
N TYR A 41 2.93 11.35 -3.61
CA TYR A 41 3.68 10.60 -4.61
C TYR A 41 5.06 10.17 -4.12
N LEU A 42 5.56 9.09 -4.72
CA LEU A 42 6.92 8.58 -4.60
C LEU A 42 7.47 8.31 -6.01
N ASP A 43 8.55 8.99 -6.40
CA ASP A 43 9.31 8.68 -7.62
C ASP A 43 10.37 7.64 -7.28
N VAL A 44 10.48 6.58 -8.09
CA VAL A 44 11.30 5.42 -7.74
C VAL A 44 12.31 5.09 -8.83
N GLU A 45 13.51 4.70 -8.39
CA GLU A 45 14.57 4.14 -9.22
C GLU A 45 14.97 2.73 -8.77
N ILE A 46 15.43 1.90 -9.72
CA ILE A 46 16.13 0.64 -9.47
C ILE A 46 17.52 0.72 -10.11
N ASP A 47 18.58 0.57 -9.31
CA ASP A 47 19.99 0.69 -9.75
C ASP A 47 20.26 1.97 -10.57
N GLY A 48 19.61 3.09 -10.21
CA GLY A 48 19.76 4.39 -10.87
C GLY A 48 18.89 4.58 -12.12
N GLN A 49 18.06 3.60 -12.49
CA GLN A 49 17.10 3.73 -13.57
C GLN A 49 15.73 4.09 -13.03
N HIS A 50 15.17 5.22 -13.47
CA HIS A 50 13.80 5.63 -13.12
C HIS A 50 12.78 4.64 -13.67
N ILE A 51 11.94 4.12 -12.79
CA ILE A 51 10.94 3.10 -13.12
C ILE A 51 9.50 3.65 -13.11
N GLY A 52 9.26 4.79 -12.47
CA GLY A 52 7.93 5.41 -12.43
C GLY A 52 7.60 6.08 -11.11
N ARG A 53 6.43 6.72 -11.12
CA ARG A 53 5.82 7.40 -9.98
C ARG A 53 4.69 6.56 -9.39
N ILE A 54 4.68 6.41 -8.08
CA ILE A 54 3.58 5.82 -7.31
C ILE A 54 2.76 6.95 -6.71
N VAL A 55 1.47 7.04 -6.99
CA VAL A 55 0.53 8.00 -6.38
C VAL A 55 -0.38 7.28 -5.40
N ILE A 56 -0.43 7.79 -4.16
CA ILE A 56 -1.11 7.16 -3.03
C ILE A 56 -2.20 8.09 -2.52
N GLY A 57 -3.41 7.57 -2.35
CA GLY A 57 -4.49 8.25 -1.63
C GLY A 57 -4.44 7.99 -0.13
N LEU A 58 -4.58 9.02 0.70
CA LEU A 58 -4.59 8.91 2.16
C LEU A 58 -5.98 9.18 2.72
N TYR A 59 -6.43 8.36 3.68
CA TYR A 59 -7.77 8.47 4.29
C TYR A 59 -7.71 9.24 5.61
N GLY A 60 -7.36 10.52 5.53
CA GLY A 60 -7.18 11.37 6.71
C GLY A 60 -8.46 11.65 7.52
N GLU A 61 -9.64 11.31 7.03
CA GLU A 61 -10.87 11.32 7.84
C GLU A 61 -10.98 10.11 8.78
N VAL A 62 -10.41 8.97 8.38
CA VAL A 62 -10.49 7.71 9.16
C VAL A 62 -9.25 7.50 10.02
N VAL A 63 -8.07 7.92 9.52
CA VAL A 63 -6.78 7.79 10.21
C VAL A 63 -5.99 9.11 10.15
N PRO A 64 -6.50 10.21 10.75
CA PRO A 64 -5.90 11.54 10.62
C PRO A 64 -4.44 11.60 11.05
N LYS A 65 -4.05 10.98 12.17
CA LYS A 65 -2.65 11.01 12.63
C LYS A 65 -1.75 10.21 11.71
N THR A 66 -2.20 9.02 11.31
CA THR A 66 -1.41 8.14 10.43
C THR A 66 -1.22 8.78 9.05
N ALA A 67 -2.29 9.35 8.49
CA ALA A 67 -2.27 10.05 7.21
C ALA A 67 -1.36 11.29 7.25
N GLU A 68 -1.48 12.13 8.29
CA GLU A 68 -0.63 13.31 8.44
C GLU A 68 0.85 12.93 8.61
N ASN A 69 1.15 11.89 9.37
CA ASN A 69 2.52 11.37 9.48
C ASN A 69 3.09 10.97 8.11
N PHE A 70 2.36 10.16 7.35
CA PHE A 70 2.82 9.73 6.03
C PHE A 70 2.95 10.89 5.05
N ARG A 71 1.98 11.81 5.04
CA ARG A 71 1.98 13.00 4.18
C ARG A 71 3.19 13.91 4.46
N ALA A 72 3.42 14.24 5.72
CA ALA A 72 4.52 15.10 6.13
C ALA A 72 5.90 14.45 5.89
N LEU A 73 6.00 13.12 6.02
CA LEU A 73 7.21 12.37 5.64
C LEU A 73 7.41 12.33 4.12
N CYS A 74 6.35 12.41 3.31
CA CYS A 74 6.50 12.58 1.86
C CYS A 74 7.02 13.97 1.51
N THR A 75 6.57 15.03 2.21
CA THR A 75 6.95 16.43 1.89
C THR A 75 8.27 16.86 2.50
N GLY A 76 8.69 16.24 3.61
CA GLY A 76 9.88 16.66 4.36
C GLY A 76 9.69 17.96 5.15
N GLU A 77 8.46 18.48 5.25
CA GLU A 77 8.17 19.82 5.80
C GLU A 77 8.51 19.97 7.29
N LYS A 78 8.63 18.87 8.03
CA LYS A 78 8.91 18.87 9.48
C LYS A 78 10.40 18.97 9.82
N GLY A 79 11.26 19.09 8.81
CA GLY A 79 12.69 19.34 9.00
C GLY A 79 13.44 18.10 9.53
N VAL A 80 14.18 18.26 10.62
CA VAL A 80 15.07 17.24 11.18
C VAL A 80 14.46 16.64 12.44
N GLY A 81 14.44 15.31 12.52
CA GLY A 81 13.94 14.55 13.67
C GLY A 81 14.93 14.47 14.83
N SER A 82 14.49 13.85 15.91
CA SER A 82 15.26 13.60 17.13
C SER A 82 16.51 12.73 16.90
N ASN A 83 16.51 11.86 15.87
CA ASN A 83 17.69 11.08 15.49
C ASN A 83 18.70 11.88 14.62
N GLY A 84 18.49 13.18 14.43
CA GLY A 84 19.35 14.04 13.60
C GLY A 84 19.24 13.74 12.10
N LYS A 85 18.19 13.03 11.68
CA LYS A 85 17.91 12.68 10.28
C LYS A 85 16.73 13.51 9.76
N PRO A 86 16.70 13.87 8.46
CA PRO A 86 15.53 14.52 7.88
C PRO A 86 14.28 13.63 8.04
N LEU A 87 13.16 14.24 8.41
CA LEU A 87 11.85 13.60 8.45
C LEU A 87 11.28 13.53 7.02
N HIS A 88 11.94 12.79 6.13
CA HIS A 88 11.65 12.78 4.70
C HIS A 88 11.93 11.41 4.06
N TYR A 89 11.01 10.90 3.23
CA TYR A 89 11.19 9.64 2.49
C TYR A 89 12.16 9.74 1.32
N LYS A 90 12.38 10.93 0.76
CA LYS A 90 13.36 11.15 -0.30
C LYS A 90 14.74 10.61 0.08
N GLY A 91 15.29 9.75 -0.77
CA GLY A 91 16.57 9.07 -0.61
C GLY A 91 16.51 7.77 0.17
N THR A 92 15.35 7.38 0.72
CA THR A 92 15.22 6.12 1.47
C THR A 92 15.02 4.92 0.54
N PRO A 93 15.59 3.76 0.88
CA PRO A 93 15.42 2.55 0.09
C PRO A 93 14.15 1.78 0.44
N PHE A 94 13.69 0.96 -0.50
CA PHE A 94 12.84 -0.20 -0.17
C PHE A 94 13.75 -1.32 0.34
N HIS A 95 13.90 -1.42 1.65
CA HIS A 95 14.84 -2.35 2.30
C HIS A 95 14.35 -3.79 2.36
N ARG A 96 13.06 -4.05 2.09
CA ARG A 96 12.51 -5.41 2.05
C ARG A 96 11.46 -5.56 0.94
N ILE A 97 11.67 -6.50 0.02
CA ILE A 97 10.82 -6.70 -1.17
C ILE A 97 10.56 -8.20 -1.32
N ILE A 98 9.33 -8.64 -1.08
CA ILE A 98 8.92 -10.05 -1.14
C ILE A 98 7.90 -10.24 -2.29
N PRO A 99 8.29 -10.93 -3.37
CA PRO A 99 7.37 -11.25 -4.46
C PRO A 99 6.13 -12.03 -4.00
N GLY A 100 4.96 -11.62 -4.49
CA GLY A 100 3.66 -12.15 -4.12
C GLY A 100 3.17 -11.71 -2.74
N PHE A 101 3.81 -10.72 -2.10
CA PHE A 101 3.42 -10.25 -0.78
C PHE A 101 3.40 -8.73 -0.68
N MET A 102 4.56 -8.08 -0.61
CA MET A 102 4.67 -6.63 -0.39
C MET A 102 6.07 -6.09 -0.72
N ILE A 103 6.12 -4.77 -0.92
CA ILE A 103 7.35 -3.96 -0.87
C ILE A 103 7.32 -3.09 0.38
N GLN A 104 8.42 -3.03 1.12
CA GLN A 104 8.53 -2.32 2.39
C GLN A 104 9.71 -1.35 2.34
N GLY A 105 9.47 -0.13 2.82
CA GLY A 105 10.43 0.96 2.86
C GLY A 105 10.16 1.89 4.05
N GLY A 106 10.62 3.14 3.95
CA GLY A 106 10.33 4.18 4.93
C GLY A 106 11.23 4.19 6.18
N ASP A 107 12.32 3.42 6.20
CA ASP A 107 13.35 3.60 7.24
C ASP A 107 14.18 4.87 6.94
N ILE A 108 13.70 6.01 7.44
CA ILE A 108 14.34 7.33 7.28
C ILE A 108 15.57 7.52 8.17
N VAL A 109 15.83 6.61 9.12
CA VAL A 109 16.90 6.78 10.11
C VAL A 109 18.17 6.03 9.70
N ARG A 110 18.02 4.76 9.32
CA ARG A 110 19.14 3.85 9.01
C ARG A 110 19.09 3.34 7.57
N GLY A 111 17.91 3.27 6.96
CA GLY A 111 17.71 2.70 5.62
C GLY A 111 17.95 1.20 5.51
N ASP A 112 18.02 0.47 6.64
CA ASP A 112 18.28 -0.98 6.68
C ASP A 112 17.12 -1.79 7.27
N GLY A 113 16.02 -1.11 7.60
CA GLY A 113 14.82 -1.68 8.21
C GLY A 113 14.83 -1.74 9.72
N LYS A 114 15.89 -1.24 10.38
CA LYS A 114 16.01 -1.23 11.85
C LYS A 114 15.79 0.16 12.46
N GLY A 115 15.59 1.17 11.63
CA GLY A 115 15.26 2.53 12.05
C GLY A 115 13.80 2.88 11.75
N SER A 116 13.22 3.76 12.57
CA SER A 116 11.88 4.30 12.36
C SER A 116 11.73 5.55 13.22
N GLU A 117 11.12 6.60 12.68
CA GLU A 117 10.82 7.82 13.43
C GLU A 117 9.61 8.51 12.79
N SER A 118 8.59 8.79 13.58
CA SER A 118 7.43 9.59 13.15
C SER A 118 7.70 11.08 13.29
N ILE A 119 6.84 11.88 12.66
CA ILE A 119 6.85 13.35 12.81
C ILE A 119 6.52 13.82 14.24
N TYR A 120 6.12 12.91 15.13
CA TYR A 120 5.72 13.20 16.50
C TYR A 120 6.86 12.99 17.52
N GLY A 121 8.10 12.73 17.06
CA GLY A 121 9.29 12.61 17.92
C GLY A 121 9.57 11.20 18.44
N GLY A 122 9.18 10.17 17.69
CA GLY A 122 9.37 8.77 18.08
C GLY A 122 8.36 7.85 17.42
N ILE A 123 7.77 6.93 18.18
CA ILE A 123 6.64 6.09 17.73
C ILE A 123 5.30 6.70 18.13
N PHE A 124 4.22 6.28 17.47
CA PHE A 124 2.84 6.64 17.83
C PHE A 124 1.90 5.42 17.84
N PRO A 125 0.79 5.48 18.62
CA PRO A 125 -0.17 4.38 18.76
C PRO A 125 -0.88 3.97 17.47
N ASP A 126 -1.45 2.76 17.46
CA ASP A 126 -2.35 2.32 16.41
C ASP A 126 -3.65 3.13 16.48
N GLU A 127 -4.06 3.76 15.37
CA GLU A 127 -5.19 4.69 15.38
C GLU A 127 -6.53 3.95 15.32
N ASN A 128 -6.68 3.03 14.35
CA ASN A 128 -7.76 2.04 14.29
C ASN A 128 -7.46 0.99 13.21
N PHE A 129 -8.30 -0.05 13.15
CA PHE A 129 -8.20 -1.13 12.16
C PHE A 129 -9.46 -1.25 11.30
N THR A 130 -10.17 -0.14 11.07
CA THR A 130 -11.41 -0.11 10.28
C THR A 130 -11.13 -0.48 8.83
N VAL A 131 -10.07 0.10 8.28
CA VAL A 131 -9.53 -0.24 6.97
C VAL A 131 -8.85 -1.61 7.05
N LYS A 132 -9.29 -2.55 6.22
CA LYS A 132 -8.72 -3.91 6.16
C LYS A 132 -7.81 -4.07 4.95
N HIS A 133 -6.78 -4.89 5.13
CA HIS A 133 -5.89 -5.38 4.07
C HIS A 133 -6.55 -6.48 3.24
N THR A 134 -7.81 -6.29 2.84
CA THR A 134 -8.55 -7.30 2.04
C THR A 134 -8.05 -7.41 0.60
N HIS A 135 -7.05 -6.58 0.29
CA HIS A 135 -6.95 -5.80 -0.90
C HIS A 135 -5.49 -5.27 -0.94
N PRO A 136 -4.55 -5.94 -1.60
CA PRO A 136 -3.50 -5.34 -2.44
C PRO A 136 -3.37 -3.82 -2.76
N GLY A 137 -2.18 -3.31 -3.09
CA GLY A 137 -1.95 -1.87 -3.30
C GLY A 137 -2.30 -1.00 -2.09
N VAL A 138 -2.60 -1.60 -0.92
CA VAL A 138 -2.79 -0.92 0.37
C VAL A 138 -1.44 -0.46 0.85
N VAL A 139 -1.41 0.81 1.25
CA VAL A 139 -0.30 1.38 2.02
C VAL A 139 -0.65 1.27 3.49
N ALA A 140 0.23 0.67 4.28
CA ALA A 140 0.04 0.52 5.70
C ALA A 140 1.34 0.69 6.48
N MET A 141 1.20 1.09 7.74
CA MET A 141 2.34 1.26 8.64
C MET A 141 2.91 -0.09 9.04
N VAL A 142 4.24 -0.15 9.07
CA VAL A 142 4.96 -1.24 9.74
C VAL A 142 5.12 -0.85 11.21
N ASN A 143 4.89 -1.80 12.09
CA ASN A 143 5.12 -1.66 13.52
C ASN A 143 5.98 -2.83 14.04
N SER A 144 6.48 -2.69 15.27
CA SER A 144 7.26 -3.70 16.00
C SER A 144 6.49 -4.28 17.19
N GLY A 145 5.16 -4.27 17.11
CA GLY A 145 4.25 -4.56 18.21
C GLY A 145 3.12 -3.53 18.29
N LEU A 146 2.20 -3.74 19.24
CA LEU A 146 1.09 -2.82 19.48
C LEU A 146 1.62 -1.39 19.70
N ASP A 147 0.96 -0.41 19.10
CA ASP A 147 1.22 1.02 19.35
C ASP A 147 2.64 1.50 19.03
N SER A 148 3.26 0.93 18.00
CA SER A 148 4.66 1.23 17.63
C SER A 148 4.85 1.69 16.18
N ASN A 149 3.91 2.48 15.68
CA ASN A 149 4.01 3.07 14.34
C ASN A 149 5.10 4.16 14.31
N GLY A 150 5.87 4.22 13.22
CA GLY A 150 6.89 5.27 13.03
C GLY A 150 6.85 5.80 11.60
N SER A 151 7.90 5.53 10.82
CA SER A 151 7.99 5.93 9.40
C SER A 151 7.98 4.76 8.43
N GLN A 152 8.28 3.54 8.87
CA GLN A 152 8.26 2.39 7.97
C GLN A 152 6.85 2.08 7.48
N PHE A 153 6.73 1.76 6.20
CA PHE A 153 5.48 1.39 5.55
C PHE A 153 5.69 0.22 4.59
N TYR A 154 4.60 -0.42 4.21
CA TYR A 154 4.58 -1.39 3.13
C TYR A 154 3.44 -1.14 2.15
N ILE A 155 3.66 -1.54 0.91
CA ILE A 155 2.67 -1.57 -0.17
C ILE A 155 2.48 -3.03 -0.57
N THR A 156 1.26 -3.54 -0.49
CA THR A 156 0.94 -4.92 -0.85
C THR A 156 0.98 -5.12 -2.38
N THR A 157 1.55 -6.25 -2.84
CA THR A 157 1.78 -6.52 -4.29
C THR A 157 0.91 -7.63 -4.86
N ILE A 158 0.12 -8.30 -4.03
CA ILE A 158 -1.14 -8.88 -4.52
C ILE A 158 -1.99 -7.71 -5.12
N LYS A 159 -3.11 -7.90 -5.86
CA LYS A 159 -3.93 -6.92 -6.71
C LYS A 159 -5.17 -6.10 -6.15
N THR A 160 -5.14 -4.73 -5.97
CA THR A 160 -6.21 -3.73 -5.50
C THR A 160 -5.64 -2.31 -5.13
N SER A 161 -6.34 -1.45 -4.34
CA SER A 161 -6.73 -0.07 -4.71
C SER A 161 -6.42 1.10 -3.72
N TRP A 162 -5.18 1.31 -3.27
CA TRP A 162 -4.78 2.59 -2.60
C TRP A 162 -3.66 3.34 -3.27
N VAL A 163 -2.78 2.60 -3.91
CA VAL A 163 -2.06 3.10 -5.07
C VAL A 163 -3.12 3.45 -6.12
N ILE A 164 -3.38 4.75 -6.29
CA ILE A 164 -4.33 5.28 -7.26
C ILE A 164 -3.70 5.21 -8.67
N GLN A 165 -2.38 5.40 -8.75
CA GLN A 165 -1.59 5.32 -9.98
C GLN A 165 -0.19 4.78 -9.67
N GLY A 166 0.44 4.07 -10.61
CA GLY A 166 1.81 3.59 -10.46
C GLY A 166 1.95 2.14 -9.96
N MET A 167 0.90 1.33 -10.06
CA MET A 167 1.00 -0.10 -9.72
C MET A 167 1.97 -0.86 -10.62
N ASP A 168 2.14 -0.43 -11.86
CA ASP A 168 3.19 -0.90 -12.77
C ASP A 168 4.59 -0.66 -12.19
N ALA A 169 4.84 0.50 -11.59
CA ALA A 169 6.10 0.77 -10.88
C ALA A 169 6.24 -0.15 -9.65
N VAL A 170 5.18 -0.37 -8.87
CA VAL A 170 5.18 -1.33 -7.74
C VAL A 170 5.56 -2.74 -8.21
N TYR A 171 4.96 -3.21 -9.30
CA TYR A 171 5.29 -4.51 -9.90
C TYR A 171 6.71 -4.55 -10.48
N ALA A 172 7.20 -3.44 -11.03
CA ALA A 172 8.58 -3.34 -11.49
C ALA A 172 9.59 -3.43 -10.34
N ILE A 173 9.31 -2.81 -9.18
CA ILE A 173 10.12 -2.95 -7.96
C ILE A 173 10.14 -4.40 -7.50
N GLU A 174 8.96 -4.99 -7.35
CA GLU A 174 8.80 -6.37 -6.91
C GLU A 174 9.54 -7.36 -7.84
N GLY A 175 9.22 -7.29 -9.13
CA GLY A 175 9.75 -8.18 -10.15
C GLY A 175 11.22 -7.92 -10.45
N GLY A 176 11.71 -6.68 -10.32
CA GLY A 176 13.07 -6.25 -10.65
C GLY A 176 14.08 -6.41 -9.51
N ALA A 177 13.65 -6.22 -8.26
CA ALA A 177 14.54 -6.20 -7.08
C ALA A 177 14.19 -7.24 -6.00
N GLY A 178 13.02 -7.89 -6.05
CA GLY A 178 12.55 -8.78 -4.98
C GLY A 178 13.28 -10.12 -4.86
N THR A 179 13.21 -10.71 -3.67
CA THR A 179 13.68 -12.07 -3.37
C THR A 179 12.77 -12.74 -2.34
N TYR A 180 12.78 -14.08 -2.26
CA TYR A 180 11.93 -14.83 -1.31
C TYR A 180 12.28 -14.59 0.16
N ASN A 181 13.54 -14.26 0.49
CA ASN A 181 13.94 -13.91 1.85
C ASN A 181 13.71 -12.43 2.18
N GLY A 182 13.20 -11.65 1.22
CA GLY A 182 12.88 -10.24 1.34
C GLY A 182 14.06 -9.30 1.18
N LYS A 183 15.32 -9.76 1.22
CA LYS A 183 16.48 -8.89 0.98
C LYS A 183 16.56 -8.54 -0.50
N PRO A 184 16.47 -7.25 -0.91
CA PRO A 184 16.51 -6.88 -2.31
C PRO A 184 17.81 -7.33 -3.00
N ARG A 185 17.70 -7.79 -4.24
CA ARG A 185 18.85 -8.14 -5.10
C ARG A 185 19.41 -6.95 -5.88
N LYS A 186 18.64 -5.86 -5.96
CA LYS A 186 18.99 -4.57 -6.58
C LYS A 186 18.57 -3.45 -5.64
N LYS A 187 19.23 -2.29 -5.75
CA LYS A 187 18.91 -1.14 -4.89
C LYS A 187 17.70 -0.41 -5.48
N ALA A 188 16.56 -0.45 -4.79
CA ALA A 188 15.38 0.33 -5.12
C ALA A 188 15.25 1.52 -4.15
N VAL A 189 15.11 2.75 -4.66
CA VAL A 189 15.19 3.99 -3.88
C VAL A 189 14.08 4.95 -4.28
N ILE A 190 13.47 5.61 -3.29
CA ILE A 190 12.58 6.76 -3.49
C ILE A 190 13.46 7.97 -3.78
N THR A 191 13.46 8.48 -5.01
CA THR A 191 14.33 9.60 -5.43
C THR A 191 13.69 10.95 -5.29
N ASP A 192 12.36 11.01 -5.28
CA ASP A 192 11.59 12.20 -4.91
C ASP A 192 10.26 11.81 -4.26
N SER A 193 9.70 12.70 -3.44
CA SER A 193 8.41 12.49 -2.80
C SER A 193 7.75 13.82 -2.46
N GLY A 194 6.42 13.81 -2.34
CA GLY A 194 5.68 15.01 -1.92
C GLY A 194 4.18 14.84 -1.94
N GLU A 195 3.48 15.94 -1.74
CA GLU A 195 2.03 16.04 -1.80
C GLU A 195 1.57 16.62 -3.15
N ILE A 196 0.48 16.11 -3.69
CA ILE A 196 -0.17 16.60 -4.90
C ILE A 196 -1.29 17.57 -4.50
N PRO A 197 -1.20 18.87 -4.84
CA PRO A 197 -2.25 19.85 -4.57
C PRO A 197 -3.60 19.42 -5.14
N LYS A 198 -4.69 19.71 -4.42
CA LYS A 198 -6.05 19.28 -4.79
C LYS A 198 -6.47 19.76 -6.18
N GLU A 199 -6.01 20.94 -6.57
CA GLU A 199 -6.31 21.56 -7.87
C GLU A 199 -5.77 20.73 -9.03
N LYS A 200 -4.74 19.91 -8.80
CA LYS A 200 -4.08 19.07 -9.81
C LYS A 200 -4.61 17.63 -9.86
N TRP A 201 -5.64 17.29 -9.08
CA TRP A 201 -6.13 15.91 -9.01
C TRP A 201 -6.83 15.44 -10.30
N GLY A 202 -7.38 16.37 -11.09
CA GLY A 202 -8.06 16.07 -12.38
C GLY A 202 -7.12 15.96 -13.59
N ASP A 203 -5.89 16.44 -13.49
CA ASP A 203 -4.94 16.46 -14.60
C ASP A 203 -4.22 15.11 -14.81
N GLN A 204 -4.49 14.11 -13.96
CA GLN A 204 -3.77 12.83 -13.92
C GLN A 204 -4.59 11.61 -14.41
N GLU A 205 -5.78 11.85 -14.96
CA GLU A 205 -6.64 10.81 -15.56
C GLU A 205 -6.56 10.74 -17.11
N ALA A 206 -5.66 11.52 -17.73
CA ALA A 206 -5.45 11.57 -19.19
C ALA A 206 -4.25 10.75 -19.67
#